data_AF-A0A5Q2FCC5-F1
#
_entry.id   AF-A0A5Q2FCC5-F1
#
_cell.length_a   1.000
_cell.length_b   1.000
_cell.length_c   1.000
_cell.angle_alpha   90.00
_cell.angle_beta   90.00
_cell.angle_gamma   90.00
#
_symmetry.space_group_name_H-M   'P 1'
#
loop_
_entity.id
_entity.type
_entity.pdbx_description
1 polymer ?
#
loop_
_entity_poly.entity_id
_entity_poly.type
_entity_poly.pdbx_seq_one_letter_code
_entity_poly.pdbx_strand_id
1 'polypeptide(L)'
;MAAATAGISPTQEAALLTEAVPAPETSPAPAPEPEPPAPAPEPEPQPPAPEPRVPEPRATPAAVSRRPAARSEQERPVVATRPDIVLIEEDREQGRTPAPAGDLFTGPLFTRAKAYARWTGAPWFILSGEFGLLDPEQIVGPYERRLLTSSAEYRAAWGAWTVARLELLAGSLRRVRVEVHAATPGASEALRPHLLGFGAYVMEPLRGLSVADRITWYDGTVPRNAGVPTYPTGSGADPFTALLGDASRAVRPSELLAGIDPTLRRPGLYSWFVDEVGATQLSAGLGSRVAPGLVWIGQAGAVRPGSGLNSSMTLRNQIAWVDLGRSIRLSPLRRTLGAILFRDPGSGVTSEDALTEWIQAHLRVAIVAAEDVEHLAEAAERVAAHLVPQLSPDHAEPGVRMGLREARTAFNGFTG
;
A
#
# COMPACT_ATOMS: atom_id res chain seq x y z
N MET A 1 -64.96 -25.50 -11.42
CA MET A 1 -66.03 -24.49 -11.58
C MET A 1 -65.43 -23.24 -12.15
N ALA A 2 -66.04 -22.74 -13.22
CA ALA A 2 -65.63 -21.58 -14.00
C ALA A 2 -66.03 -20.25 -13.33
N ALA A 3 -65.30 -19.18 -13.68
CA ALA A 3 -65.73 -17.79 -13.93
C ALA A 3 -64.54 -16.85 -13.63
N ALA A 4 -63.84 -16.33 -14.64
CA ALA A 4 -64.18 -15.18 -15.50
C ALA A 4 -63.92 -13.84 -14.78
N THR A 5 -62.79 -13.19 -15.06
CA THR A 5 -62.60 -12.02 -15.96
C THR A 5 -63.24 -10.72 -15.45
N ALA A 6 -62.42 -9.69 -15.21
CA ALA A 6 -62.61 -8.34 -15.76
C ALA A 6 -61.41 -7.45 -15.39
N GLY A 7 -60.65 -7.06 -16.40
CA GLY A 7 -59.78 -5.89 -16.32
C GLY A 7 -60.60 -4.61 -16.45
N ILE A 8 -60.12 -3.53 -15.85
CA ILE A 8 -60.54 -2.18 -16.19
C ILE A 8 -59.27 -1.44 -16.64
N SER A 9 -59.36 -0.98 -17.89
CA SER A 9 -58.37 -0.19 -18.63
C SER A 9 -58.64 1.31 -18.41
N PRO A 10 -57.74 2.20 -18.83
CA PRO A 10 -57.56 3.54 -18.32
C PRO A 10 -58.65 4.50 -18.81
N THR A 11 -58.75 5.66 -18.16
CA THR A 11 -59.57 6.86 -18.50
C THR A 11 -60.83 7.10 -17.64
N GLN A 12 -60.69 7.09 -16.32
CA GLN A 12 -61.60 7.83 -15.42
C GLN A 12 -60.86 8.27 -14.14
N GLU A 13 -60.00 9.30 -14.23
CA GLU A 13 -59.70 10.17 -13.07
C GLU A 13 -59.08 11.51 -13.49
N ALA A 14 -59.52 12.06 -14.62
CA ALA A 14 -59.30 13.46 -14.95
C ALA A 14 -60.55 14.24 -14.52
N ALA A 15 -60.47 14.85 -13.35
CA ALA A 15 -61.13 16.09 -12.93
C ALA A 15 -61.54 16.00 -11.45
N LEU A 16 -60.60 16.29 -10.56
CA LEU A 16 -60.87 17.00 -9.31
C LEU A 16 -59.54 17.58 -8.82
N LEU A 17 -59.54 18.92 -8.69
CA LEU A 17 -58.64 19.70 -7.83
C LEU A 17 -57.27 20.06 -8.41
N THR A 18 -57.33 20.99 -9.37
CA THR A 18 -56.40 22.11 -9.50
C THR A 18 -56.41 22.93 -8.20
N GLU A 19 -55.36 22.82 -7.37
CA GLU A 19 -54.97 23.89 -6.45
C GLU A 19 -53.45 24.08 -6.48
N ALA A 20 -53.05 25.34 -6.57
CA ALA A 20 -51.71 25.82 -6.82
C ALA A 20 -50.78 25.56 -5.64
N VAL A 21 -49.58 25.05 -5.94
CA VAL A 21 -48.46 25.00 -4.99
C VAL A 21 -47.96 26.44 -4.77
N PRO A 22 -47.91 26.96 -3.53
CA PRO A 22 -47.35 28.27 -3.25
C PRO A 22 -45.82 28.25 -3.44
N ALA A 23 -45.29 29.37 -3.93
CA ALA A 23 -43.85 29.60 -4.10
C ALA A 23 -43.10 29.50 -2.76
N PRO A 24 -41.83 29.04 -2.74
CA PRO A 24 -41.03 29.02 -1.53
C PRO A 24 -40.73 30.46 -1.06
N GLU A 25 -41.05 30.73 0.21
CA GLU A 25 -40.69 31.96 0.91
C GLU A 25 -39.18 32.14 0.90
N THR A 26 -38.75 33.32 0.46
CA THR A 26 -37.35 33.77 0.53
C THR A 26 -37.02 34.14 1.96
N SER A 27 -36.21 33.32 2.62
CA SER A 27 -35.63 33.63 3.92
C SER A 27 -34.68 34.84 3.78
N PRO A 28 -34.78 35.89 4.61
CA PRO A 28 -33.89 37.05 4.52
C PRO A 28 -32.47 36.67 4.96
N ALA A 29 -31.48 37.15 4.20
CA ALA A 29 -30.06 36.95 4.47
C ALA A 29 -29.66 37.48 5.86
N PRO A 30 -28.75 36.79 6.59
CA PRO A 30 -28.20 37.32 7.84
C PRO A 30 -27.41 38.61 7.57
N ALA A 31 -27.56 39.59 8.47
CA ALA A 31 -26.85 40.86 8.43
C ALA A 31 -25.32 40.63 8.51
N PRO A 32 -24.50 41.47 7.83
CA PRO A 32 -23.05 41.33 7.87
C PRO A 32 -22.50 41.57 9.28
N GLU A 33 -21.61 40.69 9.72
CA GLU A 33 -20.82 40.86 10.94
C GLU A 33 -19.98 42.15 10.86
N PRO A 34 -19.78 42.88 11.99
CA PRO A 34 -18.93 44.06 12.00
C PRO A 34 -17.46 43.68 11.72
N GLU A 35 -16.80 44.43 10.84
CA GLU A 35 -15.38 44.27 10.53
C GLU A 35 -14.51 44.28 11.79
N PRO A 36 -13.48 43.42 11.89
CA PRO A 36 -12.52 43.47 12.98
C PRO A 36 -11.72 44.79 12.91
N PRO A 37 -11.35 45.39 14.05
CA PRO A 37 -10.55 46.60 14.06
C PRO A 37 -9.18 46.35 13.43
N ALA A 38 -8.69 47.34 12.68
CA ALA A 38 -7.38 47.31 12.03
C ALA A 38 -6.24 46.97 13.02
N PRO A 39 -5.23 46.19 12.59
CA PRO A 39 -4.09 45.86 13.44
C PRO A 39 -3.33 47.15 13.83
N ALA A 40 -2.92 47.22 15.10
CA ALA A 40 -2.04 48.27 15.59
C ALA A 40 -0.72 48.30 14.78
N PRO A 41 -0.12 49.47 14.55
CA PRO A 41 1.14 49.55 13.82
C PRO A 41 2.25 48.77 14.56
N GLU A 42 3.00 47.97 13.81
CA GLU A 42 4.16 47.23 14.32
C GLU A 42 5.18 48.19 14.96
N PRO A 43 5.81 47.82 16.08
CA PRO A 43 6.88 48.64 16.66
C PRO A 43 8.11 48.64 15.73
N GLU A 44 8.69 49.82 15.52
CA GLU A 44 9.91 50.01 14.72
C GLU A 44 11.04 49.04 15.14
N PRO A 45 11.82 48.51 14.17
CA PRO A 45 12.93 47.61 14.46
C PRO A 45 14.03 48.36 15.22
N GLN A 46 14.36 47.87 16.43
CA GLN A 46 15.52 48.34 17.19
C GLN A 46 16.83 48.00 16.44
N PRO A 47 17.83 48.88 16.44
CA PRO A 47 19.12 48.62 15.82
C PRO A 47 19.87 47.49 16.55
N PRO A 48 20.66 46.66 15.83
CA PRO A 48 21.33 45.52 16.44
C PRO A 48 22.41 45.95 17.44
N ALA A 49 22.48 45.22 18.55
CA ALA A 49 23.53 45.35 19.56
C ALA A 49 24.91 44.96 18.99
N PRO A 50 26.02 45.56 19.48
CA PRO A 50 27.35 45.33 18.93
C PRO A 50 27.89 43.93 19.26
N GLU A 51 28.49 43.27 18.27
CA GLU A 51 29.08 41.93 18.38
C GLU A 51 30.28 41.88 19.35
N PRO A 52 30.44 40.78 20.12
CA PRO A 52 31.62 40.58 20.96
C PRO A 52 32.84 40.12 20.14
N ARG A 53 33.99 40.77 20.38
CA ARG A 53 35.28 40.48 19.74
C ARG A 53 35.79 39.08 20.05
N VAL A 54 36.14 38.33 19.00
CA VAL A 54 36.87 37.06 19.07
C VAL A 54 38.38 37.34 19.13
N PRO A 55 39.16 36.75 20.06
CA PRO A 55 40.62 36.86 20.03
C PRO A 55 41.26 35.78 19.16
N GLU A 56 42.27 36.17 18.38
CA GLU A 56 43.06 35.32 17.47
C GLU A 56 43.85 34.21 18.21
N PRO A 57 44.03 33.01 17.62
CA PRO A 57 44.90 31.99 18.17
C PRO A 57 46.36 32.14 17.69
N ARG A 58 47.29 32.14 18.65
CA ARG A 58 48.74 32.04 18.45
C ARG A 58 49.16 30.63 17.99
N ALA A 59 50.22 30.61 17.19
CA ALA A 59 50.88 29.45 16.61
C ALA A 59 51.56 28.50 17.63
N THR A 60 51.69 27.25 17.17
CA THR A 60 52.21 25.98 17.72
C THR A 60 53.64 26.00 18.28
N PRO A 61 54.11 24.93 19.00
CA PRO A 61 54.80 23.83 18.30
C PRO A 61 54.80 22.41 18.93
N ALA A 62 55.17 21.45 18.05
CA ALA A 62 55.96 20.22 18.28
C ALA A 62 55.34 18.94 18.86
N ALA A 63 55.02 18.02 17.92
CA ALA A 63 55.52 16.64 17.79
C ALA A 63 55.88 15.79 19.03
N VAL A 64 55.15 14.68 19.21
CA VAL A 64 55.71 13.40 19.67
C VAL A 64 55.12 12.27 18.81
N SER A 65 56.00 11.55 18.12
CA SER A 65 55.71 10.37 17.32
C SER A 65 55.33 9.16 18.18
N ARG A 66 54.27 8.43 17.78
CA ARG A 66 54.13 7.00 18.04
C ARG A 66 53.77 6.25 16.75
N ARG A 67 54.45 5.12 16.60
CA ARG A 67 54.62 4.20 15.46
C ARG A 67 53.29 3.65 14.89
N PRO A 68 53.24 3.20 13.61
CA PRO A 68 52.01 2.83 12.93
C PRO A 68 51.66 1.37 13.18
N ALA A 69 50.41 1.10 13.56
CA ALA A 69 49.86 -0.23 13.61
C ALA A 69 48.51 -0.26 12.90
N ALA A 70 48.44 -1.17 11.92
CA ALA A 70 47.26 -1.78 11.35
C ALA A 70 46.35 -0.90 10.47
N ARG A 71 46.53 -1.13 9.16
CA ARG A 71 45.49 -1.46 8.19
C ARG A 71 44.23 -0.59 8.24
N SER A 72 44.21 0.35 7.31
CA SER A 72 43.15 0.47 6.29
C SER A 72 41.96 -0.47 6.53
N GLU A 73 40.96 0.02 7.25
CA GLU A 73 39.56 -0.29 6.97
C GLU A 73 39.30 0.30 5.58
N GLN A 74 39.76 -0.37 4.50
CA GLN A 74 38.90 -1.22 3.71
C GLN A 74 37.55 -0.53 3.53
N GLU A 75 37.52 0.34 2.52
CA GLU A 75 36.40 0.49 1.58
C GLU A 75 35.58 -0.81 1.57
N ARG A 76 34.58 -0.85 2.44
CA ARG A 76 33.48 -1.79 2.29
C ARG A 76 32.77 -1.35 1.02
N PRO A 77 32.58 -2.22 0.03
CA PRO A 77 31.75 -1.86 -1.11
C PRO A 77 30.38 -1.46 -0.56
N VAL A 78 29.93 -0.26 -0.91
CA VAL A 78 28.56 0.19 -0.65
C VAL A 78 27.67 -0.81 -1.38
N VAL A 79 27.16 -1.80 -0.65
CA VAL A 79 26.08 -2.66 -1.14
C VAL A 79 24.97 -1.70 -1.54
N ALA A 80 24.61 -1.65 -2.81
CA ALA A 80 23.50 -0.83 -3.29
C ALA A 80 22.25 -1.23 -2.50
N THR A 81 21.91 -0.46 -1.47
CA THR A 81 20.83 -0.77 -0.54
C THR A 81 19.51 -0.53 -1.24
N ARG A 82 18.77 -1.61 -1.51
CA ARG A 82 17.46 -1.57 -2.16
C ARG A 82 16.44 -0.79 -1.32
N PRO A 83 15.51 -0.05 -1.95
CA PRO A 83 14.41 0.59 -1.24
C PRO A 83 13.45 -0.42 -0.62
N ASP A 84 12.88 -0.06 0.52
CA ASP A 84 11.74 -0.77 1.11
C ASP A 84 10.41 -0.21 0.58
N ILE A 85 10.37 1.08 0.21
CA ILE A 85 9.24 1.75 -0.45
C ILE A 85 9.76 2.72 -1.52
N VAL A 86 9.05 2.83 -2.65
CA VAL A 86 9.31 3.83 -3.70
C VAL A 86 8.15 4.81 -3.84
N LEU A 87 8.42 6.12 -3.78
CA LEU A 87 7.43 7.18 -4.01
C LEU A 87 7.68 7.81 -5.37
N ILE A 88 6.67 7.81 -6.24
CA ILE A 88 6.76 8.33 -7.61
C ILE A 88 5.90 9.58 -7.72
N GLU A 89 6.44 10.68 -8.22
CA GLU A 89 5.62 11.86 -8.51
C GLU A 89 4.72 11.62 -9.72
N GLU A 90 3.43 11.96 -9.58
CA GLU A 90 2.49 12.01 -10.69
C GLU A 90 2.95 12.98 -11.80
N ASP A 91 2.59 12.69 -13.04
CA ASP A 91 2.77 13.61 -14.15
C ASP A 91 1.46 14.35 -14.49
N ARG A 92 1.51 15.17 -15.55
CA ARG A 92 0.33 15.91 -16.03
C ARG A 92 -0.50 15.06 -16.99
N GLU A 93 0.11 14.15 -17.73
CA GLU A 93 -0.57 13.35 -18.75
C GLU A 93 -1.42 12.24 -18.12
N GLN A 94 -2.74 12.44 -18.09
CA GLN A 94 -3.69 11.48 -17.53
C GLN A 94 -4.60 10.85 -18.60
N GLY A 95 -5.06 9.64 -18.33
CA GLY A 95 -6.15 8.99 -19.05
C GLY A 95 -7.46 9.76 -18.93
N ARG A 96 -8.43 9.47 -19.82
CA ARG A 96 -9.69 10.23 -19.92
C ARG A 96 -10.82 9.71 -19.03
N THR A 97 -10.63 8.55 -18.41
CA THR A 97 -11.65 7.85 -17.62
C THR A 97 -11.05 7.40 -16.29
N PRO A 98 -11.87 7.20 -15.24
CA PRO A 98 -11.41 6.62 -13.99
C PRO A 98 -10.64 5.31 -14.18
N ALA A 99 -9.49 5.23 -13.55
CA ALA A 99 -8.57 4.09 -13.63
C ALA A 99 -7.78 3.98 -12.30
N PRO A 100 -7.12 2.84 -12.02
CA PRO A 100 -6.11 2.76 -10.98
C PRO A 100 -5.09 3.88 -11.16
N ALA A 101 -4.70 4.53 -10.08
CA ALA A 101 -3.76 5.65 -10.13
C ALA A 101 -2.46 5.26 -10.87
N GLY A 102 -2.02 4.01 -10.74
CA GLY A 102 -0.84 3.50 -11.45
C GLY A 102 -0.99 3.41 -12.96
N ASP A 103 -2.22 3.37 -13.49
CA ASP A 103 -2.52 3.33 -14.92
C ASP A 103 -3.15 4.63 -15.44
N LEU A 104 -3.55 5.54 -14.54
CA LEU A 104 -4.11 6.84 -14.89
C LEU A 104 -3.04 7.74 -15.52
N PHE A 105 -1.82 7.78 -14.98
CA PHE A 105 -0.72 8.62 -15.46
C PHE A 105 0.07 7.92 -16.57
N THR A 106 0.33 8.64 -17.66
CA THR A 106 0.82 8.06 -18.93
C THR A 106 2.07 8.74 -19.48
N GLY A 107 2.59 9.76 -18.81
CA GLY A 107 3.74 10.52 -19.26
C GLY A 107 5.06 9.72 -19.19
N PRO A 108 6.10 10.19 -19.91
CA PRO A 108 7.32 9.42 -20.14
C PRO A 108 8.14 9.14 -18.88
N LEU A 109 8.17 10.09 -17.93
CA LEU A 109 8.90 9.94 -16.67
C LEU A 109 8.16 9.03 -15.70
N PHE A 110 6.84 9.18 -15.58
CA PHE A 110 6.03 8.33 -14.72
C PHE A 110 6.09 6.88 -15.18
N THR A 111 5.94 6.63 -16.49
CA THR A 111 6.01 5.27 -17.06
C THR A 111 7.32 4.56 -16.72
N ARG A 112 8.45 5.28 -16.79
CA ARG A 112 9.78 4.75 -16.42
C ARG A 112 9.96 4.58 -14.92
N ALA A 113 9.50 5.54 -14.13
CA ALA A 113 9.49 5.45 -12.68
C ALA A 113 8.69 4.23 -12.20
N LYS A 114 7.50 4.01 -12.78
CA LYS A 114 6.65 2.84 -12.55
C LYS A 114 7.36 1.55 -12.94
N ALA A 115 8.01 1.51 -14.11
CA ALA A 115 8.79 0.35 -14.54
C ALA A 115 9.95 0.05 -13.56
N TYR A 116 10.64 1.08 -13.09
CA TYR A 116 11.69 0.96 -12.08
C TYR A 116 11.14 0.44 -10.75
N ALA A 117 10.08 1.03 -10.21
CA ALA A 117 9.46 0.57 -8.96
C ALA A 117 8.95 -0.88 -9.05
N ARG A 118 8.39 -1.27 -10.21
CA ARG A 118 8.04 -2.68 -10.47
C ARG A 118 9.26 -3.58 -10.49
N TRP A 119 10.35 -3.13 -11.12
CA TRP A 119 11.61 -3.87 -11.18
C TRP A 119 12.26 -4.05 -9.81
N THR A 120 12.23 -3.03 -8.93
CA THR A 120 12.78 -3.15 -7.57
C THR A 120 12.03 -4.19 -6.76
N GLY A 121 10.73 -4.38 -7.02
CA GLY A 121 9.86 -5.27 -6.28
C GLY A 121 9.58 -4.76 -4.87
N ALA A 122 9.72 -3.45 -4.66
CA ALA A 122 9.27 -2.76 -3.45
C ALA A 122 7.82 -2.25 -3.66
N PRO A 123 7.01 -2.14 -2.59
CA PRO A 123 5.80 -1.34 -2.60
C PRO A 123 6.07 0.07 -3.13
N TRP A 124 5.12 0.60 -3.88
CA TRP A 124 5.25 1.94 -4.43
C TRP A 124 3.96 2.71 -4.35
N PHE A 125 4.07 4.03 -4.27
CA PHE A 125 2.95 4.95 -4.16
C PHE A 125 3.17 6.16 -5.06
N ILE A 126 2.08 6.83 -5.37
CA ILE A 126 2.08 7.99 -6.25
C ILE A 126 1.91 9.23 -5.37
N LEU A 127 2.89 10.14 -5.41
CA LEU A 127 2.79 11.46 -4.82
C LEU A 127 1.81 12.27 -5.67
N SER A 128 0.64 12.53 -5.10
CA SER A 128 -0.43 13.26 -5.75
C SER A 128 -0.54 14.66 -5.19
N GLY A 129 -0.65 15.65 -6.07
CA GLY A 129 -0.82 17.02 -5.63
C GLY A 129 -2.17 17.35 -5.04
N GLU A 130 -3.18 16.55 -5.37
CA GLU A 130 -4.53 16.70 -4.83
C GLU A 130 -4.79 15.74 -3.67
N PHE A 131 -4.36 14.49 -3.82
CA PHE A 131 -4.65 13.41 -2.88
C PHE A 131 -3.48 13.05 -1.96
N GLY A 132 -2.35 13.77 -2.05
CA GLY A 132 -1.17 13.56 -1.21
C GLY A 132 -0.42 12.31 -1.62
N LEU A 133 -1.04 11.17 -1.34
CA LEU A 133 -0.55 9.85 -1.67
C LEU A 133 -1.68 9.00 -2.25
N LEU A 134 -1.44 8.40 -3.40
CA LEU A 134 -2.32 7.40 -3.99
C LEU A 134 -1.64 6.02 -3.93
N ASP A 135 -2.41 5.04 -3.50
CA ASP A 135 -2.09 3.63 -3.77
C ASP A 135 -2.20 3.41 -5.30
N PRO A 136 -1.24 2.72 -5.95
CA PRO A 136 -1.30 2.45 -7.38
C PRO A 136 -2.60 1.80 -7.84
N GLU A 137 -3.23 1.05 -6.93
CA GLU A 137 -4.44 0.32 -7.19
C GLU A 137 -5.71 1.14 -6.89
N GLN A 138 -5.60 2.32 -6.26
CA GLN A 138 -6.73 3.20 -5.97
C GLN A 138 -7.34 3.74 -7.26
N ILE A 139 -8.66 3.57 -7.45
CA ILE A 139 -9.37 4.13 -8.60
C ILE A 139 -9.54 5.65 -8.41
N VAL A 140 -9.08 6.42 -9.39
CA VAL A 140 -9.19 7.87 -9.45
C VAL A 140 -9.59 8.29 -10.85
N GLY A 141 -10.49 9.28 -10.95
CA GLY A 141 -10.78 9.98 -12.21
C GLY A 141 -9.67 10.96 -12.57
N PRO A 142 -9.64 11.48 -13.81
CA PRO A 142 -8.73 12.56 -14.16
C PRO A 142 -9.02 13.83 -13.35
N TYR A 143 -7.97 14.57 -12.98
CA TYR A 143 -8.04 15.78 -12.16
C TYR A 143 -6.92 16.78 -12.46
N GLU A 144 -7.13 18.04 -12.06
CA GLU A 144 -6.14 19.12 -12.22
C GLU A 144 -5.19 19.22 -11.03
N ARG A 145 -3.88 19.18 -11.29
CA ARG A 145 -2.84 19.23 -10.25
C ARG A 145 -2.82 20.58 -9.54
N ARG A 146 -2.95 20.58 -8.20
CA ARG A 146 -2.92 21.80 -7.38
C ARG A 146 -1.57 22.14 -6.72
N LEU A 147 -0.64 21.19 -6.62
CA LEU A 147 0.59 21.35 -5.82
C LEU A 147 1.58 22.41 -6.34
N LEU A 148 1.67 22.59 -7.66
CA LEU A 148 2.75 23.37 -8.28
C LEU A 148 2.57 24.88 -8.11
N THR A 149 1.37 25.34 -7.72
CA THR A 149 1.03 26.75 -7.51
C THR A 149 0.82 27.10 -6.03
N SER A 150 1.04 26.16 -5.11
CA SER A 150 0.68 26.34 -3.71
C SER A 150 1.75 27.07 -2.88
N SER A 151 1.36 27.71 -1.77
CA SER A 151 2.27 28.39 -0.83
C SER A 151 3.23 27.42 -0.13
N ALA A 152 4.28 27.96 0.50
CA ALA A 152 5.20 27.15 1.32
C ALA A 152 4.49 26.45 2.48
N GLU A 153 3.53 27.12 3.11
CA GLU A 153 2.68 26.57 4.17
C GLU A 153 1.82 25.40 3.68
N TYR A 154 1.20 25.54 2.49
CA TYR A 154 0.45 24.44 1.88
C TYR A 154 1.35 23.24 1.61
N ARG A 155 2.56 23.45 1.08
CA ARG A 155 3.52 22.36 0.86
C ARG A 155 3.91 21.67 2.17
N ALA A 156 4.10 22.42 3.25
CA ALA A 156 4.42 21.84 4.55
C ALA A 156 3.27 20.96 5.10
N ALA A 157 2.02 21.45 5.00
CA ALA A 157 0.83 20.70 5.39
C ALA A 157 0.60 19.47 4.51
N TRP A 158 0.75 19.63 3.20
CA TRP A 158 0.69 18.54 2.22
C TRP A 158 1.73 17.46 2.53
N GLY A 159 2.97 17.85 2.84
CA GLY A 159 4.04 16.92 3.21
C GLY A 159 3.70 16.13 4.47
N ALA A 160 3.19 16.81 5.51
CA ALA A 160 2.78 16.17 6.76
C ALA A 160 1.68 15.12 6.52
N TRP A 161 0.64 15.52 5.79
CA TRP A 161 -0.49 14.65 5.50
C TRP A 161 -0.11 13.48 4.58
N THR A 162 0.73 13.72 3.58
CA THR A 162 1.21 12.68 2.67
C THR A 162 2.00 11.61 3.41
N VAL A 163 2.88 12.00 4.34
CA VAL A 163 3.65 11.04 5.13
C VAL A 163 2.79 10.33 6.18
N ALA A 164 1.84 11.01 6.81
CA ALA A 164 0.87 10.36 7.69
C ALA A 164 0.01 9.32 6.93
N ARG A 165 -0.40 9.65 5.70
CA ARG A 165 -1.09 8.71 4.81
C ARG A 165 -0.19 7.56 4.38
N LEU A 166 1.10 7.83 4.13
CA LEU A 166 2.08 6.77 3.87
C LEU A 166 2.19 5.81 5.04
N GLU A 167 2.29 6.30 6.28
CA GLU A 167 2.33 5.44 7.47
C GLU A 167 1.01 4.66 7.65
N LEU A 168 -0.13 5.29 7.35
CA LEU A 168 -1.43 4.62 7.40
C LEU A 168 -1.53 3.45 6.41
N LEU A 169 -1.02 3.64 5.19
CA LEU A 169 -1.04 2.62 4.14
C LEU A 169 0.07 1.58 4.35
N ALA A 170 1.31 2.01 4.58
CA ALA A 170 2.47 1.13 4.63
C ALA A 170 2.80 0.56 6.02
N GLY A 171 2.11 1.01 7.07
CA GLY A 171 2.47 0.72 8.45
C GLY A 171 3.64 1.59 8.93
N SER A 172 4.19 1.27 10.11
CA SER A 172 5.25 2.08 10.73
C SER A 172 6.44 2.31 9.79
N LEU A 173 6.86 3.56 9.68
CA LEU A 173 7.99 3.97 8.82
C LEU A 173 9.36 3.90 9.53
N ARG A 174 9.41 3.46 10.80
CA ARG A 174 10.66 3.37 11.55
C ARG A 174 11.64 2.40 10.88
N ARG A 175 12.84 2.91 10.55
CA ARG A 175 13.92 2.18 9.87
C ARG A 175 13.59 1.70 8.46
N VAL A 176 12.51 2.21 7.86
CA VAL A 176 12.12 1.91 6.47
C VAL A 176 12.90 2.81 5.51
N ARG A 177 13.51 2.24 4.46
CA ARG A 177 14.15 3.00 3.38
C ARG A 177 13.11 3.44 2.34
N VAL A 178 12.85 4.74 2.28
CA VAL A 178 11.89 5.36 1.38
C VAL A 178 12.65 6.09 0.27
N GLU A 179 12.52 5.61 -0.97
CA GLU A 179 13.12 6.22 -2.15
C GLU A 179 12.15 7.16 -2.84
N VAL A 180 12.53 8.42 -2.99
CA VAL A 180 11.65 9.49 -3.48
C VAL A 180 12.07 9.90 -4.89
N HIS A 181 11.20 9.62 -5.84
CA HIS A 181 11.31 9.99 -7.25
C HIS A 181 10.49 11.25 -7.52
N ALA A 182 10.77 12.32 -6.78
CA ALA A 182 10.19 13.62 -7.01
C ALA A 182 10.78 14.25 -8.28
N ALA A 183 9.93 14.62 -9.24
CA ALA A 183 10.29 15.40 -10.43
C ALA A 183 10.57 16.86 -10.06
N THR A 184 9.94 17.37 -9.00
CA THR A 184 10.13 18.74 -8.51
C THR A 184 10.83 18.79 -7.15
N PRO A 185 11.72 19.78 -6.89
CA PRO A 185 12.36 19.94 -5.58
C PRO A 185 11.36 20.14 -4.43
N GLY A 186 10.27 20.87 -4.71
CA GLY A 186 9.27 21.24 -3.70
C GLY A 186 8.53 20.05 -3.09
N ALA A 187 8.24 19.00 -3.87
CA ALA A 187 7.63 17.79 -3.33
C ALA A 187 8.58 17.05 -2.38
N SER A 188 9.86 16.90 -2.75
CA SER A 188 10.82 16.22 -1.88
C SER A 188 11.12 17.02 -0.60
N GLU A 189 11.28 18.34 -0.72
CA GLU A 189 11.52 19.24 0.43
C GLU A 189 10.36 19.24 1.42
N ALA A 190 9.12 19.11 0.94
CA ALA A 190 7.95 19.00 1.78
C ALA A 190 7.89 17.66 2.55
N LEU A 191 8.29 16.54 1.93
CA LEU A 191 8.20 15.21 2.53
C LEU A 191 9.33 14.91 3.51
N ARG A 192 10.55 15.35 3.18
CA ARG A 192 11.78 14.94 3.86
C ARG A 192 11.77 15.14 5.38
N PRO A 193 11.33 16.29 5.94
CA PRO A 193 11.30 16.49 7.39
C PRO A 193 10.38 15.48 8.09
N HIS A 194 9.23 15.19 7.49
CA HIS A 194 8.25 14.27 8.05
C HIS A 194 8.71 12.82 7.97
N LEU A 195 9.23 12.37 6.81
CA LEU A 195 9.80 11.03 6.67
C LEU A 195 10.90 10.76 7.72
N LEU A 196 11.80 11.72 7.92
CA LEU A 196 12.83 11.64 8.95
C LEU A 196 12.22 11.63 10.37
N GLY A 197 11.18 12.43 10.62
CA GLY A 197 10.45 12.48 11.88
C GLY A 197 9.80 11.14 12.27
N PHE A 198 9.27 10.39 11.30
CA PHE A 198 8.76 9.03 11.50
C PHE A 198 9.86 7.96 11.57
N GLY A 199 11.14 8.36 11.46
CA GLY A 199 12.30 7.48 11.59
C GLY A 199 12.65 6.69 10.33
N ALA A 200 12.19 7.12 9.15
CA ALA A 200 12.55 6.53 7.87
C ALA A 200 13.95 6.99 7.39
N TYR A 201 14.56 6.20 6.51
CA TYR A 201 15.75 6.58 5.76
C TYR A 201 15.34 7.08 4.38
N VAL A 202 15.61 8.33 4.05
CA VAL A 202 15.20 8.94 2.78
C VAL A 202 16.31 8.80 1.73
N MET A 203 15.97 8.25 0.57
CA MET A 203 16.86 8.11 -0.59
C MET A 203 16.31 8.95 -1.75
N GLU A 204 17.15 9.77 -2.38
CA GLU A 204 16.72 10.67 -3.47
C GLU A 204 17.68 10.56 -4.68
N PRO A 205 17.77 9.40 -5.36
CA PRO A 205 18.77 9.15 -6.40
C PRO A 205 18.64 10.06 -7.62
N LEU A 206 17.47 10.69 -7.81
CA LEU A 206 17.18 11.56 -8.93
C LEU A 206 17.23 13.06 -8.57
N ARG A 207 17.57 13.42 -7.33
CA ARG A 207 17.59 14.82 -6.88
C ARG A 207 18.61 15.61 -7.70
N GLY A 208 18.17 16.73 -8.26
CA GLY A 208 19.02 17.62 -9.06
C GLY A 208 19.29 17.14 -10.50
N LEU A 209 18.85 15.93 -10.89
CA LEU A 209 18.98 15.46 -12.26
C LEU A 209 17.97 16.12 -13.21
N SER A 210 18.44 16.44 -14.42
CA SER A 210 17.58 16.91 -15.51
C SER A 210 16.59 15.82 -15.94
N VAL A 211 15.55 16.21 -16.68
CA VAL A 211 14.58 15.25 -17.26
C VAL A 211 15.29 14.21 -18.14
N ALA A 212 16.26 14.63 -18.95
CA ALA A 212 17.03 13.75 -19.83
C ALA A 212 17.92 12.77 -19.04
N ASP A 213 18.58 13.26 -17.98
CA ASP A 213 19.43 12.42 -17.14
C ASP A 213 18.61 11.39 -16.35
N ARG A 214 17.41 11.75 -15.91
CA ARG A 214 16.46 10.81 -15.26
C ARG A 214 16.04 9.70 -16.21
N ILE A 215 15.70 10.04 -17.45
CA ILE A 215 15.37 9.04 -18.49
C ILE A 215 16.56 8.09 -18.69
N THR A 216 17.76 8.64 -18.84
CA THR A 216 19.00 7.86 -19.01
C THR A 216 19.26 6.95 -17.81
N TRP A 217 19.03 7.46 -16.60
CA TRP A 217 19.17 6.69 -15.36
C TRP A 217 18.21 5.50 -15.32
N TYR A 218 16.91 5.71 -15.63
CA TYR A 218 15.94 4.62 -15.65
C TYR A 218 16.27 3.57 -16.72
N ASP A 219 16.60 4.01 -17.93
CA ASP A 219 16.90 3.13 -19.07
C ASP A 219 18.19 2.31 -18.88
N GLY A 220 19.11 2.78 -18.02
CA GLY A 220 20.31 2.07 -17.62
C GLY A 220 20.14 1.18 -16.38
N THR A 221 19.15 1.47 -15.53
CA THR A 221 18.90 0.75 -14.27
C THR A 221 17.96 -0.43 -14.44
N VAL A 222 16.94 -0.29 -15.29
CA VAL A 222 15.98 -1.38 -15.60
C VAL A 222 16.54 -2.22 -16.76
N PRO A 223 16.83 -3.52 -16.58
CA PRO A 223 17.33 -4.37 -17.67
C PRO A 223 16.35 -4.43 -18.84
N ARG A 224 16.81 -4.11 -20.06
CA ARG A 224 15.98 -4.09 -21.28
C ARG A 224 15.40 -5.46 -21.68
N ASN A 225 15.88 -6.57 -21.09
CA ASN A 225 15.47 -7.95 -21.34
C ASN A 225 14.89 -8.64 -20.09
N ALA A 226 13.93 -8.02 -19.41
CA ALA A 226 12.99 -8.80 -18.59
C ALA A 226 12.00 -9.49 -19.54
N GLY A 227 12.45 -10.59 -20.15
CA GLY A 227 11.76 -11.25 -21.27
C GLY A 227 10.29 -11.57 -21.00
N VAL A 228 9.48 -11.42 -22.03
CA VAL A 228 8.13 -11.98 -22.15
C VAL A 228 8.28 -13.34 -22.83
N PRO A 229 8.07 -14.49 -22.15
CA PRO A 229 8.07 -15.79 -22.80
C PRO A 229 6.63 -16.30 -22.97
N THR A 230 6.37 -16.84 -24.15
CA THR A 230 5.15 -17.55 -24.56
C THR A 230 5.09 -18.95 -23.98
N TYR A 231 3.88 -19.43 -23.64
CA TYR A 231 3.67 -20.78 -23.10
C TYR A 231 2.45 -21.49 -23.69
N PRO A 232 2.43 -22.83 -23.62
CA PRO A 232 1.46 -23.68 -24.28
C PRO A 232 0.17 -23.82 -23.45
N THR A 233 -0.96 -23.71 -24.13
CA THR A 233 -2.28 -24.05 -23.61
C THR A 233 -2.44 -25.57 -23.52
N GLY A 234 -2.66 -26.10 -22.31
CA GLY A 234 -2.88 -27.53 -22.08
C GLY A 234 -3.88 -27.77 -20.95
N SER A 235 -5.06 -28.26 -21.31
CA SER A 235 -6.09 -28.77 -20.40
C SER A 235 -5.63 -30.06 -19.73
N GLY A 236 -5.50 -30.01 -18.40
CA GLY A 236 -5.21 -31.09 -17.47
C GLY A 236 -5.41 -30.54 -16.05
N ALA A 237 -5.57 -31.41 -15.04
CA ALA A 237 -5.79 -31.01 -13.64
C ALA A 237 -4.94 -29.80 -13.24
N ASP A 238 -5.59 -28.76 -12.69
CA ASP A 238 -4.95 -27.45 -12.47
C ASP A 238 -3.63 -27.62 -11.71
N PRO A 239 -2.46 -27.34 -12.34
CA PRO A 239 -1.17 -27.56 -11.72
C PRO A 239 -1.02 -26.76 -10.41
N PHE A 240 -1.77 -25.66 -10.25
CA PHE A 240 -1.78 -24.87 -9.02
C PHE A 240 -2.32 -25.65 -7.82
N THR A 241 -3.32 -26.50 -8.00
CA THR A 241 -3.95 -27.25 -6.90
C THR A 241 -2.97 -28.20 -6.22
N ALA A 242 -2.23 -28.98 -7.01
CA ALA A 242 -1.23 -29.90 -6.45
C ALA A 242 -0.09 -29.15 -5.76
N LEU A 243 0.36 -28.03 -6.34
CA LEU A 243 1.47 -27.25 -5.82
C LEU A 243 1.11 -26.45 -4.56
N LEU A 244 -0.09 -25.88 -4.50
CA LEU A 244 -0.54 -25.02 -3.40
C LEU A 244 -1.21 -25.80 -2.27
N GLY A 245 -1.61 -27.05 -2.50
CA GLY A 245 -2.12 -27.96 -1.47
C GLY A 245 -1.03 -28.75 -0.75
N ASP A 246 0.18 -28.83 -1.30
CA ASP A 246 1.30 -29.57 -0.72
C ASP A 246 2.03 -28.75 0.35
N ALA A 247 1.70 -29.03 1.61
CA ALA A 247 2.31 -28.39 2.77
C ALA A 247 3.84 -28.60 2.86
N SER A 248 4.41 -29.64 2.22
CA SER A 248 5.86 -29.88 2.23
C SER A 248 6.64 -28.84 1.41
N ARG A 249 5.95 -28.11 0.53
CA ARG A 249 6.50 -27.00 -0.26
C ARG A 249 6.42 -25.65 0.45
N ALA A 250 5.68 -25.58 1.56
CA ALA A 250 5.48 -24.34 2.29
C ALA A 250 6.70 -24.04 3.19
N VAL A 251 7.27 -22.85 3.02
CA VAL A 251 8.48 -22.42 3.73
C VAL A 251 8.16 -21.31 4.73
N ARG A 252 9.14 -20.96 5.57
CA ARG A 252 8.99 -19.80 6.48
C ARG A 252 8.92 -18.50 5.67
N PRO A 253 8.08 -17.52 6.05
CA PRO A 253 7.96 -16.29 5.28
C PRO A 253 9.27 -15.49 5.21
N SER A 254 10.01 -15.45 6.33
CA SER A 254 11.36 -14.85 6.39
C SER A 254 12.36 -15.54 5.46
N GLU A 255 12.32 -16.87 5.35
CA GLU A 255 13.17 -17.65 4.44
C GLU A 255 12.82 -17.38 2.98
N LEU A 256 11.52 -17.40 2.63
CA LEU A 256 11.05 -17.07 1.29
C LEU A 256 11.51 -15.68 0.85
N LEU A 257 11.35 -14.68 1.71
CA LEU A 257 11.65 -13.29 1.36
C LEU A 257 13.13 -12.94 1.35
N ALA A 258 13.96 -13.69 2.09
CA ALA A 258 15.42 -13.61 2.03
C ALA A 258 15.97 -14.26 0.74
N GLY A 259 15.20 -15.15 0.12
CA GLY A 259 15.56 -15.81 -1.13
C GLY A 259 15.72 -14.85 -2.31
N ILE A 260 16.51 -15.29 -3.29
CA ILE A 260 16.71 -14.61 -4.59
C ILE A 260 15.78 -15.14 -5.68
N ASP A 261 14.74 -15.89 -5.31
CA ASP A 261 13.81 -16.51 -6.25
C ASP A 261 13.15 -15.43 -7.13
N PRO A 262 13.40 -15.42 -8.46
CA PRO A 262 12.81 -14.43 -9.35
C PRO A 262 11.29 -14.58 -9.49
N THR A 263 10.70 -15.73 -9.15
CA THR A 263 9.25 -15.95 -9.21
C THR A 263 8.48 -15.03 -8.26
N LEU A 264 9.10 -14.61 -7.15
CA LEU A 264 8.52 -13.65 -6.21
C LEU A 264 8.23 -12.29 -6.85
N ARG A 265 8.91 -11.93 -7.94
CA ARG A 265 8.68 -10.66 -8.66
C ARG A 265 7.55 -10.74 -9.68
N ARG A 266 6.84 -11.86 -9.75
CA ARG A 266 5.77 -12.10 -10.72
C ARG A 266 4.40 -12.11 -10.02
N PRO A 267 3.31 -11.84 -10.76
CA PRO A 267 1.97 -12.24 -10.36
C PRO A 267 1.89 -13.75 -10.10
N GLY A 268 0.93 -14.18 -9.29
CA GLY A 268 0.77 -15.59 -9.00
C GLY A 268 -0.22 -15.89 -7.89
N LEU A 269 -0.23 -17.15 -7.48
CA LEU A 269 -1.03 -17.67 -6.39
C LEU A 269 -0.14 -18.01 -5.21
N TYR A 270 -0.71 -17.94 -4.01
CA TYR A 270 -0.04 -18.35 -2.79
C TYR A 270 -1.03 -19.02 -1.85
N SER A 271 -0.51 -19.89 -1.00
CA SER A 271 -1.27 -20.53 0.06
C SER A 271 -0.54 -20.43 1.39
N TRP A 272 -1.31 -20.27 2.46
CA TRP A 272 -0.80 -20.23 3.83
C TRP A 272 -1.25 -21.48 4.59
N PHE A 273 -0.28 -22.09 5.27
CA PHE A 273 -0.47 -23.26 6.11
C PHE A 273 -0.16 -22.91 7.56
N VAL A 274 -0.99 -23.37 8.48
CA VAL A 274 -0.79 -23.21 9.93
C VAL A 274 -0.21 -24.49 10.53
N ASP A 275 0.69 -24.35 11.51
CA ASP A 275 1.18 -25.44 12.33
C ASP A 275 0.19 -25.85 13.45
N GLU A 276 0.57 -26.84 14.27
CA GLU A 276 -0.29 -27.39 15.32
C GLU A 276 -0.61 -26.39 16.44
N VAL A 277 0.37 -25.58 16.83
CA VAL A 277 0.21 -24.57 17.87
C VAL A 277 -0.72 -23.45 17.37
N GLY A 278 -0.46 -22.96 16.16
CA GLY A 278 -1.28 -21.93 15.55
C GLY A 278 -2.71 -22.39 15.31
N ALA A 279 -2.92 -23.63 14.86
CA ALA A 279 -4.25 -24.20 14.68
C ALA A 279 -5.05 -24.26 15.98
N THR A 280 -4.37 -24.58 17.10
CA THR A 280 -4.99 -24.62 18.44
C THR A 280 -5.42 -23.23 18.89
N GLN A 281 -4.56 -22.23 18.74
CA GLN A 281 -4.88 -20.83 19.09
C GLN A 281 -5.98 -20.25 18.20
N LEU A 282 -5.95 -20.55 16.90
CA LEU A 282 -7.03 -20.19 15.98
C LEU A 282 -8.35 -20.86 16.38
N SER A 283 -8.32 -22.13 16.78
CA SER A 283 -9.51 -22.84 17.25
C SER A 283 -10.09 -22.22 18.51
N ALA A 284 -9.23 -21.87 19.47
CA ALA A 284 -9.62 -21.22 20.73
C ALA A 284 -10.28 -19.86 20.48
N GLY A 285 -9.66 -19.02 19.65
CA GLY A 285 -10.19 -17.68 19.32
C GLY A 285 -11.45 -17.70 18.46
N LEU A 286 -11.59 -18.70 17.59
CA LEU A 286 -12.72 -18.84 16.67
C LEU A 286 -13.94 -19.49 17.36
N GLY A 287 -13.73 -20.33 18.36
CA GLY A 287 -14.77 -21.17 18.96
C GLY A 287 -15.21 -22.33 18.06
N SER A 288 -14.43 -22.65 17.03
CA SER A 288 -14.65 -23.76 16.10
C SER A 288 -13.31 -24.37 15.71
N ARG A 289 -13.30 -25.67 15.40
CA ARG A 289 -12.04 -26.38 15.11
C ARG A 289 -11.40 -25.89 13.81
N VAL A 290 -10.14 -25.50 13.91
CA VAL A 290 -9.18 -25.30 12.82
C VAL A 290 -8.12 -26.39 12.97
N ALA A 291 -7.93 -27.21 11.94
CA ALA A 291 -6.90 -28.23 11.90
C ALA A 291 -5.57 -27.65 11.39
N PRO A 292 -4.42 -28.24 11.77
CA PRO A 292 -3.14 -27.91 11.15
C PRO A 292 -3.22 -28.15 9.64
N GLY A 293 -2.59 -27.28 8.84
CA GLY A 293 -2.63 -27.35 7.38
C GLY A 293 -3.18 -26.07 6.74
N LEU A 294 -3.81 -26.21 5.57
CA LEU A 294 -4.18 -25.09 4.72
C LEU A 294 -5.25 -24.19 5.37
N VAL A 295 -4.95 -22.90 5.50
CA VAL A 295 -5.87 -21.90 6.09
C VAL A 295 -6.30 -20.82 5.11
N TRP A 296 -5.48 -20.52 4.09
CA TRP A 296 -5.77 -19.44 3.16
C TRP A 296 -5.18 -19.71 1.79
N ILE A 297 -5.89 -19.29 0.74
CA ILE A 297 -5.39 -19.17 -0.62
C ILE A 297 -5.65 -17.74 -1.08
N GLY A 298 -4.66 -17.14 -1.75
CA GLY A 298 -4.81 -15.84 -2.36
C GLY A 298 -4.06 -15.74 -3.68
N GLN A 299 -4.23 -14.59 -4.32
CA GLN A 299 -3.55 -14.23 -5.55
C GLN A 299 -2.86 -12.88 -5.40
N ALA A 300 -1.83 -12.67 -6.22
CA ALA A 300 -1.18 -11.40 -6.42
C ALA A 300 -1.18 -11.07 -7.91
N GLY A 301 -1.65 -9.88 -8.25
CA GLY A 301 -1.51 -9.32 -9.59
C GLY A 301 -2.62 -9.66 -10.58
N ALA A 302 -3.69 -10.36 -10.17
CA ALA A 302 -4.78 -10.72 -11.08
C ALA A 302 -5.45 -9.51 -11.74
N VAL A 303 -5.95 -9.70 -12.97
CA VAL A 303 -6.79 -8.69 -13.64
C VAL A 303 -8.06 -8.46 -12.84
N ARG A 304 -8.45 -7.19 -12.72
CA ARG A 304 -9.62 -6.84 -11.92
C ARG A 304 -10.93 -7.10 -12.67
N PRO A 305 -11.87 -7.83 -12.06
CA PRO A 305 -13.20 -8.02 -12.62
C PRO A 305 -13.89 -6.68 -12.92
N GLY A 306 -14.48 -6.55 -14.10
CA GLY A 306 -15.26 -5.38 -14.52
C GLY A 306 -14.46 -4.20 -15.09
N SER A 307 -13.17 -4.06 -14.77
CA SER A 307 -12.32 -2.99 -15.35
C SER A 307 -11.35 -3.49 -16.41
N GLY A 308 -10.96 -4.77 -16.38
CA GLY A 308 -9.99 -5.34 -17.33
C GLY A 308 -8.55 -4.83 -17.15
N LEU A 309 -8.27 -4.08 -16.08
CA LEU A 309 -6.98 -3.45 -15.84
C LEU A 309 -6.03 -4.40 -15.07
N ASN A 310 -4.75 -4.39 -15.48
CA ASN A 310 -3.71 -5.22 -14.92
C ASN A 310 -3.23 -4.68 -13.57
N SER A 311 -3.20 -5.51 -12.53
CA SER A 311 -2.62 -5.11 -11.25
C SER A 311 -1.09 -5.10 -11.30
N SER A 312 -0.46 -4.17 -10.59
CA SER A 312 0.99 -4.09 -10.44
C SER A 312 1.55 -4.99 -9.34
N MET A 313 0.67 -5.70 -8.62
CA MET A 313 1.02 -6.51 -7.46
C MET A 313 1.84 -7.75 -7.85
N THR A 314 2.88 -8.03 -7.08
CA THR A 314 3.71 -9.23 -7.22
C THR A 314 3.53 -10.13 -5.99
N LEU A 315 3.90 -11.41 -6.09
CA LEU A 315 3.91 -12.32 -4.94
C LEU A 315 4.73 -11.76 -3.77
N ARG A 316 5.88 -11.12 -4.06
CA ARG A 316 6.71 -10.46 -3.05
C ARG A 316 5.96 -9.35 -2.34
N ASN A 317 5.33 -8.43 -3.08
CA ASN A 317 4.62 -7.30 -2.49
C ASN A 317 3.42 -7.80 -1.67
N GLN A 318 2.67 -8.75 -2.22
CA GLN A 318 1.53 -9.34 -1.52
C GLN A 318 1.97 -10.00 -0.21
N ILE A 319 3.01 -10.83 -0.22
CA ILE A 319 3.43 -11.54 1.00
C ILE A 319 4.15 -10.61 1.98
N ALA A 320 5.15 -9.85 1.51
CA ALA A 320 5.99 -9.03 2.39
C ALA A 320 5.26 -7.82 2.97
N TRP A 321 4.34 -7.23 2.20
CA TRP A 321 3.75 -5.93 2.53
C TRP A 321 2.25 -6.00 2.81
N VAL A 322 1.50 -6.87 2.16
CA VAL A 322 0.08 -7.04 2.48
C VAL A 322 -0.05 -8.01 3.67
N ASP A 323 0.41 -9.24 3.53
CA ASP A 323 0.17 -10.29 4.53
C ASP A 323 1.10 -10.21 5.75
N LEU A 324 2.36 -9.86 5.55
CA LEU A 324 3.32 -9.62 6.63
C LEU A 324 3.48 -8.15 7.01
N GLY A 325 2.91 -7.23 6.22
CA GLY A 325 2.95 -5.81 6.57
C GLY A 325 2.05 -5.52 7.76
N ARG A 326 2.35 -4.46 8.49
CA ARG A 326 1.78 -4.17 9.82
C ARG A 326 0.40 -3.50 9.76
N SER A 327 -0.46 -3.92 8.83
CA SER A 327 -1.81 -3.33 8.66
C SER A 327 -2.87 -4.38 8.32
N ILE A 328 -3.76 -4.66 9.28
CA ILE A 328 -4.98 -5.47 9.05
C ILE A 328 -5.94 -4.85 8.04
N ARG A 329 -5.82 -3.55 7.74
CA ARG A 329 -6.75 -2.85 6.83
C ARG A 329 -6.55 -3.27 5.38
N LEU A 330 -5.34 -3.69 5.03
CA LEU A 330 -4.96 -4.01 3.65
C LEU A 330 -4.92 -5.51 3.35
N SER A 331 -4.84 -6.36 4.38
CA SER A 331 -4.82 -7.81 4.21
C SER A 331 -6.08 -8.47 4.78
N PRO A 332 -6.95 -9.04 3.92
CA PRO A 332 -8.08 -9.86 4.35
C PRO A 332 -7.65 -11.05 5.22
N LEU A 333 -6.46 -11.61 4.97
CA LEU A 333 -5.85 -12.65 5.80
C LEU A 333 -5.55 -12.11 7.19
N ARG A 334 -4.79 -11.01 7.30
CA ARG A 334 -4.44 -10.40 8.60
C ARG A 334 -5.67 -9.98 9.38
N ARG A 335 -6.68 -9.39 8.72
CA ARG A 335 -7.94 -9.04 9.37
C ARG A 335 -8.62 -10.27 9.97
N THR A 336 -8.59 -11.39 9.24
CA THR A 336 -9.16 -12.65 9.70
C THR A 336 -8.38 -13.22 10.89
N LEU A 337 -7.06 -13.34 10.75
CA LEU A 337 -6.19 -13.86 11.81
C LEU A 337 -6.25 -12.98 13.06
N GLY A 338 -6.12 -11.66 12.91
CA GLY A 338 -6.19 -10.71 14.01
C GLY A 338 -7.54 -10.77 14.74
N ALA A 339 -8.65 -10.84 14.01
CA ALA A 339 -9.98 -10.96 14.61
C ALA A 339 -10.17 -12.25 15.43
N ILE A 340 -9.56 -13.34 15.01
CA ILE A 340 -9.62 -14.63 15.71
C ILE A 340 -8.68 -14.60 16.93
N LEU A 341 -7.40 -14.30 16.70
CA LEU A 341 -6.34 -14.43 17.70
C LEU A 341 -6.48 -13.40 18.83
N PHE A 342 -7.02 -12.22 18.55
CA PHE A 342 -7.32 -11.22 19.58
C PHE A 342 -8.32 -11.73 20.64
N ARG A 343 -9.13 -12.75 20.31
CA ARG A 343 -10.07 -13.39 21.24
C ARG A 343 -9.43 -14.48 22.09
N ASP A 344 -8.22 -14.92 21.76
CA ASP A 344 -7.45 -15.89 22.52
C ASP A 344 -6.26 -15.21 23.22
N PRO A 345 -6.34 -14.97 24.55
CA PRO A 345 -5.21 -14.42 25.31
C PRO A 345 -3.95 -15.28 25.22
N GLY A 346 -4.08 -16.59 24.98
CA GLY A 346 -2.97 -17.51 24.81
C GLY A 346 -2.18 -17.32 23.51
N SER A 347 -2.70 -16.56 22.55
CA SER A 347 -2.02 -16.24 21.30
C SER A 347 -0.96 -15.14 21.46
N GLY A 348 -1.10 -14.28 22.48
CA GLY A 348 -0.27 -13.09 22.66
C GLY A 348 -0.50 -11.98 21.61
N VAL A 349 -1.45 -12.13 20.69
CA VAL A 349 -1.69 -11.17 19.60
C VAL A 349 -2.55 -10.00 20.08
N THR A 350 -1.88 -8.91 20.46
CA THR A 350 -2.53 -7.67 20.92
C THR A 350 -2.26 -6.46 20.02
N SER A 351 -1.37 -6.59 19.03
CA SER A 351 -0.94 -5.51 18.12
C SER A 351 -0.62 -6.05 16.72
N GLU A 352 -0.44 -5.14 15.76
CA GLU A 352 0.03 -5.47 14.40
C GLU A 352 1.41 -6.15 14.40
N ASP A 353 2.27 -5.75 15.32
CA ASP A 353 3.61 -6.32 15.49
C ASP A 353 3.51 -7.73 16.04
N ALA A 354 2.73 -7.94 17.10
CA ALA A 354 2.48 -9.26 17.67
C ALA A 354 1.81 -10.20 16.65
N LEU A 355 0.88 -9.69 15.83
CA LEU A 355 0.28 -10.47 14.74
C LEU A 355 1.33 -10.87 13.69
N THR A 356 2.26 -9.98 13.35
CA THR A 356 3.34 -10.28 12.40
C THR A 356 4.29 -11.32 12.96
N GLU A 357 4.65 -11.23 14.23
CA GLU A 357 5.46 -12.23 14.93
C GLU A 357 4.76 -13.59 14.97
N TRP A 358 3.45 -13.59 15.26
CA TRP A 358 2.63 -14.81 15.24
C TRP A 358 2.60 -15.46 13.86
N ILE A 359 2.38 -14.68 12.79
CA ILE A 359 2.38 -15.19 11.41
C ILE A 359 3.75 -15.80 11.06
N GLN A 360 4.85 -15.13 11.44
CA GLN A 360 6.21 -15.64 11.20
C GLN A 360 6.49 -16.94 11.95
N ALA A 361 5.96 -17.09 13.16
CA ALA A 361 6.13 -18.29 13.97
C ALA A 361 5.31 -19.47 13.41
N HIS A 362 4.01 -19.26 13.21
CA HIS A 362 3.03 -20.33 13.06
C HIS A 362 2.56 -20.59 11.64
N LEU A 363 2.82 -19.67 10.70
CA LEU A 363 2.45 -19.88 9.31
C LEU A 363 3.64 -20.23 8.41
N ARG A 364 3.35 -21.01 7.37
CA ARG A 364 4.23 -21.30 6.24
C ARG A 364 3.52 -20.93 4.95
N VAL A 365 4.28 -20.49 3.96
CA VAL A 365 3.74 -20.02 2.68
C VAL A 365 4.30 -20.83 1.53
N ALA A 366 3.43 -21.26 0.63
CA ALA A 366 3.80 -21.80 -0.68
C ALA A 366 3.35 -20.82 -1.77
N ILE A 367 4.13 -20.72 -2.85
CA ILE A 367 3.85 -19.82 -3.97
C ILE A 367 3.91 -20.56 -5.30
N VAL A 368 3.14 -20.07 -6.27
CA VAL A 368 3.28 -20.44 -7.67
C VAL A 368 3.11 -19.17 -8.51
N ALA A 369 4.14 -18.80 -9.27
CA ALA A 369 4.02 -17.70 -10.22
C ALA A 369 3.05 -18.10 -11.35
N ALA A 370 2.21 -17.15 -11.75
CA ALA A 370 1.28 -17.33 -12.86
C ALA A 370 1.75 -16.58 -14.10
N GLU A 371 1.42 -17.15 -15.24
CA GLU A 371 1.67 -16.55 -16.56
C GLU A 371 0.42 -15.92 -17.13
N ASP A 372 -0.71 -16.60 -16.95
CA ASP A 372 -2.03 -16.09 -17.28
C ASP A 372 -2.56 -15.24 -16.12
N VAL A 373 -2.30 -13.94 -16.20
CA VAL A 373 -2.78 -12.96 -15.23
C VAL A 373 -4.27 -12.65 -15.44
N GLU A 374 -4.77 -12.83 -16.66
CA GLU A 374 -6.15 -12.55 -17.06
C GLU A 374 -7.12 -13.50 -16.36
N HIS A 375 -6.81 -14.79 -16.34
CA HIS A 375 -7.62 -15.81 -15.66
C HIS A 375 -7.13 -16.15 -14.24
N LEU A 376 -6.19 -15.37 -13.69
CA LEU A 376 -5.58 -15.64 -12.39
C LEU A 376 -6.59 -15.63 -11.24
N ALA A 377 -7.55 -14.70 -11.27
CA ALA A 377 -8.59 -14.63 -10.24
C ALA A 377 -9.50 -15.87 -10.27
N GLU A 378 -9.87 -16.33 -11.46
CA GLU A 378 -10.67 -17.54 -11.63
C GLU A 378 -9.88 -18.80 -11.24
N ALA A 379 -8.58 -18.84 -11.55
CA ALA A 379 -7.69 -19.91 -11.10
C ALA A 379 -7.63 -19.95 -9.56
N ALA A 380 -7.49 -18.79 -8.90
CA ALA A 380 -7.52 -18.69 -7.44
C ALA A 380 -8.80 -19.28 -6.86
N GLU A 381 -9.95 -18.90 -7.44
CA GLU A 381 -11.25 -19.37 -7.00
C GLU A 381 -11.44 -20.88 -7.22
N ARG A 382 -11.01 -21.42 -8.38
CA ARG A 382 -11.04 -22.87 -8.65
C ARG A 382 -10.17 -23.65 -7.67
N VAL A 383 -8.95 -23.17 -7.42
CA VAL A 383 -8.02 -23.81 -6.47
C VAL A 383 -8.58 -23.75 -5.05
N ALA A 384 -9.15 -22.62 -4.63
CA ALA A 384 -9.76 -22.47 -3.31
C ALA A 384 -11.00 -23.35 -3.15
N ALA A 385 -11.86 -23.44 -4.17
CA ALA A 385 -13.02 -24.34 -4.16
C ALA A 385 -12.62 -25.82 -4.09
N HIS A 386 -11.48 -26.19 -4.67
CA HIS A 386 -10.97 -27.56 -4.64
C HIS A 386 -10.26 -27.91 -3.32
N LEU A 387 -9.43 -27.02 -2.81
CA LEU A 387 -8.60 -27.25 -1.62
C LEU A 387 -9.29 -26.87 -0.31
N VAL A 388 -10.38 -26.09 -0.37
CA VAL A 388 -11.24 -25.71 0.75
C VAL A 388 -10.43 -25.12 1.93
N PRO A 389 -9.72 -23.98 1.73
CA PRO A 389 -8.92 -23.37 2.78
C PRO A 389 -9.79 -22.98 3.98
N GLN A 390 -9.36 -23.38 5.17
CA GLN A 390 -10.20 -23.38 6.36
C GLN A 390 -10.69 -21.99 6.82
N LEU A 391 -9.94 -20.91 6.52
CA LEU A 391 -10.26 -19.56 6.98
C LEU A 391 -10.69 -18.59 5.87
N SER A 392 -10.81 -19.07 4.63
CA SER A 392 -11.36 -18.25 3.54
C SER A 392 -12.88 -18.11 3.71
N PRO A 393 -13.44 -16.90 3.88
CA PRO A 393 -14.86 -16.72 4.21
C PRO A 393 -15.84 -17.36 3.20
N ASP A 394 -15.44 -17.46 1.94
CA ASP A 394 -16.27 -17.99 0.86
C ASP A 394 -16.21 -19.52 0.76
N HIS A 395 -15.13 -20.13 1.23
CA HIS A 395 -14.83 -21.56 1.07
C HIS A 395 -14.88 -22.36 2.37
N ALA A 396 -14.82 -21.69 3.53
CA ALA A 396 -14.75 -22.35 4.82
C ALA A 396 -16.02 -23.17 5.15
N GLU A 397 -15.84 -24.19 5.98
CA GLU A 397 -16.91 -24.99 6.58
C GLU A 397 -17.98 -24.09 7.26
N PRO A 398 -19.28 -24.44 7.24
CA PRO A 398 -20.34 -23.59 7.78
C PRO A 398 -20.12 -23.09 9.22
N GLY A 399 -19.64 -23.97 10.12
CA GLY A 399 -19.34 -23.60 11.51
C GLY A 399 -18.22 -22.56 11.61
N VAL A 400 -17.15 -22.74 10.82
CA VAL A 400 -16.04 -21.79 10.74
C VAL A 400 -16.50 -20.46 10.14
N ARG A 401 -17.30 -20.47 9.07
CA ARG A 401 -17.84 -19.24 8.45
C ARG A 401 -18.65 -18.38 9.42
N MET A 402 -19.45 -19.00 10.27
CA MET A 402 -20.22 -18.28 11.30
C MET A 402 -19.27 -17.62 12.31
N GLY A 403 -18.32 -18.37 12.87
CA GLY A 403 -17.32 -17.82 13.79
C GLY A 403 -16.46 -16.72 13.17
N LEU A 404 -16.11 -16.84 11.89
CA LEU A 404 -15.36 -15.83 11.13
C LEU A 404 -16.13 -14.51 11.02
N ARG A 405 -17.44 -14.58 10.71
CA ARG A 405 -18.31 -13.40 10.62
C ARG A 405 -18.44 -12.70 11.96
N GLU A 406 -18.66 -13.45 13.03
CA GLU A 406 -18.74 -12.92 14.39
C GLU A 406 -17.44 -12.24 14.81
N ALA A 407 -16.31 -12.95 14.67
CA ALA A 407 -14.99 -12.42 15.02
C ALA A 407 -14.68 -11.13 14.26
N ARG A 408 -14.89 -11.11 12.93
CA ARG A 408 -14.59 -9.94 12.09
C ARG A 408 -15.51 -8.75 12.33
N THR A 409 -16.73 -8.99 12.81
CA THR A 409 -17.70 -7.92 13.16
C THR A 409 -17.34 -7.27 14.49
N ALA A 410 -16.91 -8.07 15.47
CA ALA A 410 -16.49 -7.57 16.78
C ALA A 410 -15.10 -6.89 16.75
N PHE A 411 -14.30 -7.15 15.71
CA PHE A 411 -12.92 -6.66 15.60
C PHE A 411 -12.82 -5.32 14.85
N ASN A 412 -12.61 -4.24 15.62
CA ASN A 412 -12.36 -2.88 15.11
C ASN A 412 -10.87 -2.60 14.84
N GLY A 413 -10.01 -3.60 15.05
CA GLY A 413 -8.57 -3.50 14.90
C GLY A 413 -7.83 -3.39 16.22
N PHE A 414 -6.50 -3.46 16.15
CA PHE A 414 -5.66 -3.25 17.32
C PHE A 414 -5.67 -1.76 17.66
N THR A 415 -6.06 -1.44 18.88
CA THR A 415 -5.86 -0.10 19.43
C THR A 415 -4.37 0.08 19.66
N GLY A 416 -3.72 0.90 18.82
CA GLY A 416 -2.34 1.34 18.99
C GLY A 416 -2.24 2.47 20.00
#